data_AF-A0A353V3Z7-F1
#
_entry.id   AF-A0A353V3Z7-F1
#
_cell.length_a   1.000
_cell.length_b   1.000
_cell.length_c   1.000
_cell.angle_alpha   90.00
_cell.angle_beta   90.00
_cell.angle_gamma   90.00
#
_symmetry.space_group_name_H-M   'P 1'
#
loop_
_entity.id
_entity.type
_entity.pdbx_description
1 polymer ?
#
loop_
_entity_poly.entity_id
_entity_poly.type
_entity_poly.pdbx_seq_one_letter_code
_entity_poly.pdbx_strand_id
1 'polypeptide(L)'
;MTPRGVIFDMDGVLVDSGAHHRAAWRALLDELGERPAREEHWRLTIGRPGAEAVALLLGRPVPEAEARRLAGRKRAHYQRLARAGVVAIPGAPTFVETLAARGIPRAVATSAAREDAERLLAGLGLRRHFEVVVASEDVWRGKP
;
A
#
# COMPACT_ATOMS: atom_id res chain seq x y z
N MET A 1 19.01 22.59 10.41
CA MET A 1 19.76 21.57 9.64
C MET A 1 18.91 21.16 8.45
N THR A 2 19.47 21.14 7.23
CA THR A 2 18.77 20.61 6.04
C THR A 2 19.01 19.11 5.98
N PRO A 3 17.96 18.26 5.81
CA PRO A 3 18.16 16.83 5.70
C PRO A 3 19.00 16.47 4.47
N ARG A 4 19.84 15.44 4.58
CA ARG A 4 20.67 14.94 3.46
C ARG A 4 19.86 14.18 2.41
N GLY A 5 18.62 13.80 2.73
CA GLY A 5 17.68 13.14 1.85
C GLY A 5 16.41 12.74 2.59
N VAL A 6 15.37 12.36 1.84
CA VAL A 6 14.09 11.90 2.39
C VAL A 6 13.66 10.60 1.71
N ILE A 7 13.28 9.60 2.51
CA ILE A 7 12.71 8.35 2.02
C ILE A 7 11.23 8.33 2.39
N PHE A 8 10.38 8.18 1.38
CA PHE A 8 8.94 8.13 1.53
C PHE A 8 8.45 6.69 1.55
N ASP A 9 7.54 6.38 2.47
CA ASP A 9 6.60 5.29 2.22
C ASP A 9 5.58 5.70 1.15
N MET A 10 4.85 4.74 0.59
CA MET A 10 3.92 5.02 -0.52
C MET A 10 2.45 5.01 -0.07
N ASP A 11 1.94 3.85 0.34
CA ASP A 11 0.54 3.66 0.72
C ASP A 11 0.22 4.40 2.01
N GLY A 12 -0.75 5.32 1.97
CA GLY A 12 -1.13 6.15 3.11
C GLY A 12 -0.20 7.34 3.39
N VAL A 13 0.88 7.51 2.60
CA VAL A 13 1.83 8.64 2.74
C VAL A 13 1.88 9.48 1.48
N LEU A 14 2.12 8.87 0.32
CA LEU A 14 2.05 9.56 -0.99
C LEU A 14 0.72 9.30 -1.68
N VAL A 15 0.21 8.08 -1.55
CA VAL A 15 -1.01 7.59 -2.20
C VAL A 15 -2.10 7.40 -1.17
N ASP A 16 -3.27 8.00 -1.36
CA ASP A 16 -4.46 7.67 -0.57
C ASP A 16 -5.07 6.36 -1.07
N SER A 17 -4.49 5.26 -0.61
CA SER A 17 -4.91 3.90 -0.97
C SER A 17 -5.88 3.29 0.03
N GLY A 18 -6.21 3.99 1.13
CA GLY A 18 -6.99 3.45 2.24
C GLY A 18 -8.38 2.96 1.82
N ALA A 19 -9.07 3.72 0.95
CA ALA A 19 -10.37 3.33 0.42
C ALA A 19 -10.29 2.03 -0.40
N HIS A 20 -9.26 1.88 -1.23
CA HIS A 20 -9.05 0.68 -2.04
C HIS A 20 -8.69 -0.54 -1.19
N HIS A 21 -7.91 -0.36 -0.12
CA HIS A 21 -7.66 -1.44 0.84
C HIS A 21 -8.94 -1.92 1.53
N ARG A 22 -9.81 -0.99 1.97
CA ARG A 22 -11.12 -1.32 2.56
C ARG A 22 -12.02 -2.07 1.58
N ALA A 23 -12.14 -1.55 0.37
CA ALA A 23 -12.95 -2.16 -0.68
C ALA A 23 -12.43 -3.54 -1.08
N ALA A 24 -11.10 -3.73 -1.13
CA ALA A 24 -10.49 -5.02 -1.42
C ALA A 24 -10.77 -6.07 -0.34
N TRP A 25 -10.76 -5.68 0.95
CA TRP A 25 -11.16 -6.57 2.03
C TRP A 25 -12.65 -6.91 1.99
N ARG A 26 -13.50 -5.93 1.67
CA ARG A 26 -14.94 -6.16 1.49
C ARG A 26 -15.21 -7.15 0.36
N ALA A 27 -14.58 -6.94 -0.79
CA ALA A 27 -14.71 -7.85 -1.92
C ALA A 27 -14.29 -9.29 -1.57
N LEU A 28 -13.21 -9.47 -0.80
CA LEU A 28 -12.82 -10.80 -0.33
C LEU A 28 -13.88 -11.42 0.59
N LEU A 29 -14.43 -10.65 1.52
CA LEU A 29 -15.48 -11.15 2.44
C LEU A 29 -16.74 -11.56 1.68
N ASP A 30 -17.15 -10.75 0.70
CA ASP A 30 -18.29 -11.04 -0.17
C ASP A 30 -18.06 -12.34 -0.97
N GLU A 31 -16.84 -12.55 -1.50
CA GLU A 31 -16.47 -13.79 -2.19
C GLU A 31 -16.48 -15.03 -1.30
N LEU A 32 -16.24 -14.86 0.00
CA LEU A 32 -16.27 -15.96 0.98
C LEU A 32 -17.67 -16.19 1.57
N GLY A 33 -18.62 -15.27 1.34
CA GLY A 33 -19.91 -15.27 2.04
C GLY A 33 -19.77 -15.00 3.54
N GLU A 34 -18.68 -14.37 3.96
CA GLU A 34 -18.33 -14.14 5.36
C GLU A 34 -18.66 -12.70 5.76
N ARG A 35 -19.06 -12.50 7.02
CA ARG A 35 -19.13 -11.16 7.59
C ARG A 35 -17.83 -10.85 8.31
N PRO A 36 -17.42 -9.57 8.35
CA PRO A 36 -16.25 -9.22 9.12
C PRO A 36 -16.48 -9.42 10.62
N ALA A 37 -15.42 -9.77 11.35
CA ALA A 37 -15.49 -10.00 12.78
C ALA A 37 -15.95 -8.76 13.60
N ARG A 38 -15.70 -7.55 13.09
CA ARG A 38 -16.07 -6.24 13.67
C ARG A 38 -16.35 -5.26 12.54
N GLU A 39 -17.06 -4.16 12.75
CA GLU A 39 -17.36 -3.18 11.68
C GLU A 39 -16.10 -2.42 11.18
N GLU A 40 -15.13 -2.19 12.06
CA GLU A 40 -13.85 -1.53 11.73
C GLU A 40 -12.67 -2.50 11.57
N HIS A 41 -12.95 -3.80 11.38
CA HIS A 41 -11.98 -4.88 11.18
C HIS A 41 -10.82 -4.56 10.23
N TRP A 42 -11.08 -3.79 9.16
CA TRP A 42 -10.04 -3.36 8.21
C TRP A 42 -8.94 -2.51 8.88
N ARG A 43 -9.24 -1.74 9.93
CA ARG A 43 -8.24 -0.95 10.68
C ARG A 43 -7.23 -1.83 11.36
N LEU A 44 -7.66 -3.01 11.84
CA LEU A 44 -6.79 -3.99 12.48
C LEU A 44 -5.76 -4.57 11.49
N THR A 45 -6.01 -4.45 10.19
CA THR A 45 -5.13 -4.98 9.13
C THR A 45 -4.05 -4.00 8.68
N ILE A 46 -4.13 -2.73 9.08
CA ILE A 46 -3.20 -1.69 8.61
C ILE A 46 -1.79 -2.00 9.12
N GLY A 47 -0.81 -1.97 8.22
CA GLY A 47 0.60 -2.18 8.53
C GLY A 47 0.99 -3.62 8.89
N ARG A 48 0.08 -4.59 8.73
CA ARG A 48 0.33 -6.01 9.06
C ARG A 48 0.60 -6.86 7.81
N PRO A 49 1.34 -7.97 7.95
CA PRO A 49 1.42 -8.98 6.92
C PRO A 49 0.03 -9.45 6.49
N GLY A 50 -0.17 -9.64 5.18
CA GLY A 50 -1.48 -9.98 4.63
C GLY A 50 -2.09 -11.26 5.21
N ALA A 51 -1.27 -12.27 5.50
CA ALA A 51 -1.73 -13.52 6.11
C ALA A 51 -2.24 -13.32 7.55
N GLU A 52 -1.55 -12.51 8.36
CA GLU A 52 -2.03 -12.13 9.71
C GLU A 52 -3.33 -11.33 9.63
N ALA A 53 -3.40 -10.40 8.68
CA ALA A 53 -4.59 -9.58 8.46
C ALA A 53 -5.83 -10.41 8.12
N VAL A 54 -5.69 -11.53 7.40
CA VAL A 54 -6.80 -12.44 7.08
C VAL A 54 -7.41 -13.05 8.35
N ALA A 55 -6.58 -13.54 9.27
CA ALA A 55 -7.09 -14.12 10.52
C ALA A 55 -7.84 -13.09 11.38
N LEU A 56 -7.33 -11.85 11.43
CA LEU A 56 -7.99 -10.75 12.12
C LEU A 56 -9.31 -10.35 11.45
N LEU A 57 -9.35 -10.36 10.12
CA LEU A 57 -10.54 -10.04 9.34
C LEU A 57 -11.69 -11.02 9.62
N LEU A 58 -11.35 -12.31 9.64
CA LEU A 58 -12.30 -13.41 9.85
C LEU A 58 -12.58 -13.68 11.33
N GLY A 59 -11.78 -13.13 12.26
CA GLY A 59 -11.95 -13.30 13.69
C GLY A 59 -11.71 -14.73 14.18
N ARG A 60 -10.98 -15.54 13.41
CA ARG A 60 -10.68 -16.94 13.73
C ARG A 60 -9.29 -17.34 13.25
N PRO A 61 -8.66 -18.35 13.87
CA PRO A 61 -7.44 -18.95 13.33
C PRO A 61 -7.67 -19.46 11.91
N VAL A 62 -6.71 -19.20 11.02
CA VAL A 62 -6.71 -19.67 9.63
C VAL A 62 -5.39 -20.39 9.39
N PRO A 63 -5.40 -21.61 8.82
CA PRO A 63 -4.17 -22.30 8.44
C PRO A 63 -3.29 -21.41 7.56
N GLU A 64 -1.98 -21.42 7.80
CA GLU A 64 -1.05 -20.46 7.18
C GLU A 64 -1.12 -20.47 5.64
N ALA A 65 -1.23 -21.65 5.03
CA ALA A 65 -1.37 -21.80 3.58
C ALA A 65 -2.65 -21.12 3.05
N GLU A 66 -3.77 -21.27 3.76
CA GLU A 66 -5.04 -20.65 3.41
C GLU A 66 -4.99 -19.13 3.62
N ALA A 67 -4.40 -18.67 4.73
CA ALA A 67 -4.21 -17.25 5.00
C ALA A 67 -3.39 -16.56 3.91
N ARG A 68 -2.32 -17.21 3.42
CA ARG A 68 -1.54 -16.73 2.27
C ARG A 68 -2.36 -16.68 0.99
N ARG A 69 -3.15 -17.71 0.70
CA ARG A 69 -4.03 -17.76 -0.47
C ARG A 69 -5.05 -16.61 -0.46
N LEU A 70 -5.71 -16.40 0.66
CA LEU A 70 -6.70 -15.32 0.84
C LEU A 70 -6.06 -13.94 0.78
N ALA A 71 -4.87 -13.76 1.36
CA ALA A 71 -4.11 -12.52 1.22
C ALA A 71 -3.77 -12.21 -0.25
N GLY A 72 -3.42 -13.24 -1.03
CA GLY A 72 -3.22 -13.14 -2.48
C GLY A 72 -4.49 -12.70 -3.22
N ARG A 73 -5.65 -13.28 -2.89
CA ARG A 73 -6.95 -12.85 -3.47
C ARG A 73 -7.27 -11.39 -3.14
N LYS A 74 -7.11 -10.98 -1.88
CA LYS A 74 -7.27 -9.58 -1.49
C LYS A 74 -6.32 -8.66 -2.25
N ARG A 75 -5.07 -9.08 -2.48
CA ARG A 75 -4.11 -8.31 -3.28
C ARG A 75 -4.60 -8.12 -4.72
N ALA A 76 -5.13 -9.16 -5.35
CA ALA A 76 -5.71 -9.06 -6.69
C ALA A 76 -6.90 -8.07 -6.74
N HIS A 77 -7.78 -8.07 -5.73
CA HIS A 77 -8.84 -7.07 -5.61
C HIS A 77 -8.29 -5.65 -5.52
N TYR A 78 -7.31 -5.43 -4.63
CA TYR A 78 -6.66 -4.14 -4.48
C TYR A 78 -6.05 -3.66 -5.80
N GLN A 79 -5.29 -4.51 -6.49
CA GLN A 79 -4.65 -4.15 -7.75
C GLN A 79 -5.66 -3.75 -8.82
N ARG A 80 -6.78 -4.49 -8.93
CA ARG A 80 -7.87 -4.13 -9.86
C ARG A 80 -8.49 -2.76 -9.52
N LEU A 81 -8.73 -2.51 -8.24
CA LEU A 81 -9.30 -1.25 -7.77
C LEU A 81 -8.33 -0.08 -7.98
N ALA A 82 -7.06 -0.25 -7.61
CA ALA A 82 -6.02 0.75 -7.77
C ALA A 82 -5.74 1.09 -9.25
N ARG A 83 -5.99 0.16 -10.18
CA ARG A 83 -5.94 0.41 -11.64
C ARG A 83 -7.02 1.38 -12.12
N ALA A 84 -8.15 1.50 -11.41
CA ALA A 84 -9.17 2.49 -11.72
C ALA A 84 -8.75 3.93 -11.33
N GLY A 85 -7.67 4.06 -10.58
CA GLY A 85 -7.09 5.33 -10.16
C GLY A 85 -6.91 5.41 -8.64
N VAL A 86 -6.02 6.29 -8.23
CA VAL A 86 -5.82 6.69 -6.83
C VAL A 86 -5.67 8.21 -6.78
N VAL A 87 -5.84 8.78 -5.60
CA VAL A 87 -5.54 10.20 -5.37
C VAL A 87 -4.31 10.32 -4.48
N ALA A 88 -3.59 11.44 -4.60
CA ALA A 88 -2.47 11.72 -3.72
C ALA A 88 -2.97 12.10 -2.32
N ILE A 89 -2.18 11.79 -1.28
CA ILE A 89 -2.43 12.33 0.05
C ILE A 89 -2.34 13.87 -0.01
N PRO A 90 -3.30 14.62 0.58
CA PRO A 90 -3.26 16.08 0.57
C PRO A 90 -1.92 16.64 1.09
N GLY A 91 -1.33 17.56 0.32
CA GLY A 91 -0.04 18.18 0.64
C GLY A 91 1.19 17.36 0.29
N ALA A 92 1.07 16.04 0.05
CA ALA A 92 2.21 15.21 -0.33
C ALA A 92 2.86 15.65 -1.66
N PRO A 93 2.10 15.96 -2.74
CA PRO A 93 2.69 16.50 -3.97
C PRO A 93 3.48 17.79 -3.75
N THR A 94 2.89 18.75 -3.05
CA THR A 94 3.53 20.05 -2.75
C THR A 94 4.80 19.88 -1.93
N PHE A 95 4.81 18.96 -0.96
CA PHE A 95 6.00 18.68 -0.17
C PHE A 95 7.12 18.05 -1.01
N VAL A 96 6.79 17.05 -1.84
CA VAL A 96 7.74 16.41 -2.77
C VAL A 96 8.34 17.44 -3.73
N GLU A 97 7.52 18.31 -4.31
CA GLU A 97 7.95 19.39 -5.21
C GLU A 97 8.85 20.41 -4.50
N THR A 98 8.55 20.73 -3.24
CA THR A 98 9.39 21.62 -2.42
C THR A 98 10.77 21.02 -2.16
N LEU A 99 10.85 19.72 -1.88
CA LEU A 99 12.14 19.04 -1.71
C LEU A 99 12.94 19.01 -3.02
N ALA A 100 12.25 18.78 -4.15
CA ALA A 100 12.86 18.80 -5.48
C ALA A 100 13.44 20.20 -5.81
N ALA A 101 12.66 21.26 -5.58
CA ALA A 101 13.10 22.64 -5.80
C ALA A 101 14.31 23.04 -4.93
N ARG A 102 14.49 22.38 -3.78
CA ARG A 102 15.63 22.59 -2.87
C ARG A 102 16.82 21.68 -3.16
N GLY A 103 16.76 20.84 -4.20
CA GLY A 103 17.82 19.89 -4.54
C GLY A 103 18.05 18.81 -3.47
N ILE A 104 17.06 18.54 -2.62
CA ILE A 104 17.17 17.50 -1.58
C ILE A 104 16.89 16.14 -2.24
N PRO A 105 17.80 15.15 -2.14
CA PRO A 105 17.59 13.81 -2.69
C PRO A 105 16.35 13.10 -2.13
N ARG A 106 15.59 12.39 -2.96
CA ARG A 106 14.31 11.77 -2.55
C ARG A 106 14.18 10.36 -3.13
N ALA A 107 13.73 9.43 -2.29
CA ALA A 107 13.44 8.06 -2.70
C ALA A 107 12.07 7.60 -2.19
N VAL A 108 11.51 6.57 -2.82
CA VAL A 108 10.37 5.82 -2.31
C VAL A 108 10.86 4.44 -1.85
N ALA A 109 10.37 3.98 -0.70
CA ALA A 109 10.53 2.61 -0.23
C ALA A 109 9.15 2.03 0.12
N THR A 110 8.69 1.03 -0.63
CA THR A 110 7.33 0.48 -0.51
C THR A 110 7.32 -1.04 -0.49
N SER A 111 6.33 -1.62 0.19
CA SER A 111 6.02 -3.06 0.14
C SER A 111 5.17 -3.45 -1.07
N ALA A 112 4.80 -2.48 -1.93
CA ALA A 112 4.12 -2.76 -3.18
C ALA A 112 5.07 -3.40 -4.21
N ALA A 113 4.49 -4.09 -5.19
CA ALA A 113 5.23 -4.55 -6.37
C ALA A 113 5.76 -3.35 -7.15
N ARG A 114 6.92 -3.52 -7.80
CA ARG A 114 7.54 -2.46 -8.62
C ARG A 114 6.58 -1.89 -9.67
N GLU A 115 5.89 -2.76 -10.40
CA GLU A 115 4.91 -2.35 -11.42
C GLU A 115 3.79 -1.48 -10.83
N ASP A 116 3.28 -1.85 -9.65
CA ASP A 116 2.22 -1.10 -8.97
C ASP A 116 2.74 0.27 -8.50
N ALA A 117 3.92 0.31 -7.89
CA ALA A 117 4.53 1.55 -7.42
C ALA A 117 4.80 2.54 -8.55
N GLU A 118 5.43 2.07 -9.63
CA GLU A 118 5.73 2.87 -10.82
C GLU A 118 4.46 3.46 -11.44
N ARG A 119 3.44 2.61 -11.65
CA ARG A 119 2.16 3.02 -12.24
C ARG A 119 1.43 4.05 -11.39
N LEU A 120 1.33 3.83 -10.08
CA LEU A 120 0.59 4.72 -9.18
C LEU A 120 1.31 6.07 -9.05
N LEU A 121 2.63 6.07 -8.89
CA LEU A 121 3.42 7.30 -8.84
C LEU A 121 3.34 8.07 -10.16
N ALA A 122 3.34 7.37 -11.31
CA ALA A 122 3.20 7.99 -12.62
C ALA A 122 1.80 8.59 -12.81
N GLY A 123 0.75 7.87 -12.42
CA GLY A 123 -0.64 8.35 -12.46
C GLY A 123 -0.89 9.61 -11.62
N LEU A 124 -0.13 9.78 -10.52
CA LEU A 124 -0.15 10.99 -9.69
C LEU A 124 0.83 12.08 -10.18
N GLY A 125 1.58 11.82 -11.25
CA GLY A 125 2.65 12.70 -11.73
C GLY A 125 3.87 12.76 -10.80
N LEU A 126 3.88 12.07 -9.67
CA LEU A 126 4.96 12.14 -8.68
C LEU A 126 6.22 11.37 -9.09
N ARG A 127 6.10 10.40 -10.00
CA ARG A 127 7.22 9.51 -10.36
C ARG A 127 8.48 10.26 -10.81
N ARG A 128 8.32 11.36 -11.54
CA ARG A 128 9.42 12.20 -12.05
C ARG A 128 10.28 12.82 -10.95
N HIS A 129 9.75 12.90 -9.73
CA HIS A 129 10.42 13.50 -8.58
C HIS A 129 11.23 12.51 -7.75
N PHE A 130 11.31 11.24 -8.13
CA PHE A 130 12.06 10.25 -7.36
C PHE A 130 13.19 9.66 -8.21
N GLU A 131 14.44 9.83 -7.77
CA GLU A 131 15.57 9.19 -8.44
C GLU A 131 15.55 7.67 -8.20
N VAL A 132 15.07 7.25 -7.03
CA VAL A 132 15.09 5.87 -6.58
C VAL A 132 13.70 5.44 -6.09
N VAL A 133 13.25 4.27 -6.55
CA VAL A 133 12.09 3.56 -6.02
C VAL A 133 12.55 2.16 -5.63
N VAL A 134 12.44 1.83 -4.36
CA VAL A 134 12.69 0.50 -3.79
C VAL A 134 11.33 -0.16 -3.52
N ALA A 135 11.08 -1.27 -4.19
CA ALA A 135 9.87 -2.07 -4.14
C ALA A 135 10.10 -3.39 -3.42
N SER A 136 9.04 -4.18 -3.28
CA SER A 136 9.09 -5.47 -2.56
C SER A 136 10.10 -6.46 -3.14
N GLU A 137 10.34 -6.40 -4.44
CA GLU A 137 11.20 -7.31 -5.19
C GLU A 137 12.70 -6.96 -5.05
N ASP A 138 13.02 -5.76 -4.58
CA ASP A 138 14.42 -5.31 -4.47
C ASP A 138 15.10 -5.78 -3.17
N VAL A 139 14.35 -6.43 -2.27
CA VAL A 139 14.84 -6.84 -0.94
C VAL A 139 14.42 -8.27 -0.59
N TRP A 140 15.30 -8.97 0.15
CA TRP A 140 14.99 -10.29 0.69
C TRP A 140 14.06 -10.24 1.91
N ARG A 141 14.14 -9.16 2.69
CA ARG A 141 13.28 -8.88 3.86
C ARG A 141 12.66 -7.50 3.67
N GLY A 142 11.35 -7.49 3.41
CA GLY A 142 10.54 -6.27 3.37
C GLY A 142 10.15 -5.81 4.78
N LYS A 143 9.41 -4.70 4.86
CA LYS A 143 9.05 -4.08 6.14
C LYS A 143 8.20 -5.00 7.04
N PRO A 144 8.46 -5.01 8.37
CA PRO A 144 9.70 -4.59 9.02
C PRO A 144 10.88 -5.51 8.71
#